data_AF-A0A261Q3U6-F1
#
_entry.id   AF-A0A261Q3U6-F1
#
_cell.length_a   1.000
_cell.length_b   1.000
_cell.length_c   1.000
_cell.angle_alpha   90.00
_cell.angle_beta   90.00
_cell.angle_gamma   90.00
#
_symmetry.space_group_name_H-M   'P 1'
#
loop_
_entity.id
_entity.type
_entity.pdbx_description
1 polymer ?
#
loop_
_entity_poly.entity_id
_entity_poly.type
_entity_poly.pdbx_seq_one_letter_code
_entity_poly.pdbx_strand_id
1 'polypeptide(L)'
;MIKRFLPLSALLVGLLLFSCQEKENPQLKEAAAIHNEAHEIMESIEPEVESLDSLQSALANKQIAAKDTAAFASAVAALDKVKTDFKAWEENLVTVPGMEHKHEHEHEGHGEGEHHHHHEHKKAPDVTPEQHVEIQKEIKKNIEQIQTELKAAKTQAEALLK
;
A
#
# COMPACT_ATOMS: atom_id res chain seq x y z
N MET A 1 -65.18 -33.21 -34.18
CA MET A 1 -64.68 -32.85 -32.83
C MET A 1 -63.59 -33.83 -32.44
N ILE A 2 -62.32 -33.44 -32.55
CA ILE A 2 -61.17 -34.27 -32.16
C ILE A 2 -60.50 -33.57 -30.98
N LYS A 3 -60.64 -34.14 -29.78
CA LYS A 3 -59.94 -33.70 -28.57
C LYS A 3 -58.46 -34.05 -28.74
N ARG A 4 -57.61 -33.03 -28.87
CA ARG A 4 -56.15 -33.19 -28.89
C ARG A 4 -55.64 -33.24 -27.45
N PHE A 5 -54.98 -34.35 -27.14
CA PHE A 5 -54.30 -34.64 -25.87
C PHE A 5 -53.18 -33.62 -25.60
N LEU A 6 -53.09 -33.14 -24.36
CA LEU A 6 -51.94 -32.38 -23.87
C LEU A 6 -50.69 -33.27 -23.79
N PRO A 7 -49.52 -32.83 -24.28
CA PRO A 7 -48.25 -33.40 -23.86
C PRO A 7 -47.77 -32.69 -22.58
N LEU A 8 -47.88 -33.42 -21.46
CA LEU A 8 -47.24 -33.11 -20.18
C LEU A 8 -45.74 -33.44 -20.30
N SER A 9 -44.96 -32.63 -21.02
CA SER A 9 -43.49 -32.73 -20.97
C SER A 9 -43.00 -32.00 -19.74
N ALA A 10 -42.78 -32.77 -18.68
CA ALA A 10 -42.23 -32.31 -17.43
C ALA A 10 -40.85 -31.67 -17.63
N LEU A 11 -40.80 -30.42 -17.20
CA LEU A 11 -39.64 -29.61 -16.88
C LEU A 11 -38.67 -30.39 -15.98
N LEU A 12 -37.43 -30.58 -16.41
CA LEU A 12 -36.32 -30.88 -15.51
C LEU A 12 -35.03 -30.26 -16.05
N VAL A 13 -34.97 -28.93 -15.92
CA VAL A 13 -33.74 -28.15 -15.97
C VAL A 13 -32.97 -28.49 -14.70
N GLY A 14 -32.06 -29.45 -14.78
CA GLY A 14 -31.08 -29.73 -13.74
C GLY A 14 -30.03 -28.62 -13.71
N LEU A 15 -30.30 -27.55 -12.98
CA LEU A 15 -29.29 -26.60 -12.52
C LEU A 15 -28.28 -27.36 -11.67
N LEU A 16 -27.13 -27.71 -12.25
CA LEU A 16 -25.92 -28.00 -11.49
C LEU A 16 -24.93 -26.85 -11.70
N LEU A 17 -25.36 -25.65 -11.28
CA LEU A 17 -24.42 -24.62 -10.86
C LEU A 17 -24.11 -24.87 -9.38
N PHE A 18 -23.32 -25.91 -9.11
CA PHE A 18 -22.45 -25.89 -7.92
C PHE A 18 -21.36 -24.84 -8.24
N SER A 19 -21.76 -23.58 -8.17
CA SER A 19 -20.81 -22.51 -7.92
C SER A 19 -20.18 -22.87 -6.59
N CYS A 20 -18.89 -23.21 -6.59
CA CYS A 20 -18.07 -23.20 -5.40
C CYS A 20 -18.11 -21.75 -4.89
N GLN A 21 -19.12 -21.43 -4.09
CA GLN A 21 -19.17 -20.21 -3.33
C GLN A 21 -18.11 -20.39 -2.25
N GLU A 22 -16.88 -20.04 -2.59
CA GLU A 22 -15.77 -19.89 -1.66
C GLU A 22 -16.33 -19.06 -0.51
N LYS A 23 -16.44 -19.68 0.67
CA LYS A 23 -17.03 -19.01 1.83
C LYS A 23 -16.12 -17.84 2.18
N GLU A 24 -16.54 -16.63 1.82
CA GLU A 24 -15.82 -15.40 2.18
C GLU A 24 -15.51 -15.43 3.69
N ASN A 25 -14.23 -15.39 4.02
CA ASN A 25 -13.78 -15.29 5.41
C ASN A 25 -13.80 -13.81 5.82
N PRO A 26 -14.62 -13.40 6.80
CA PRO A 26 -14.75 -11.99 7.15
C PRO A 26 -13.44 -11.37 7.66
N GLN A 27 -12.60 -12.14 8.34
CA GLN A 27 -11.28 -11.68 8.79
C GLN A 27 -10.33 -11.44 7.62
N LEU A 28 -10.34 -12.27 6.57
CA LEU A 28 -9.54 -12.01 5.37
C LEU A 28 -10.03 -10.78 4.61
N LYS A 29 -11.34 -10.52 4.61
CA LYS A 29 -11.92 -9.28 4.06
C LYS A 29 -11.52 -8.04 4.86
N GLU A 30 -11.47 -8.14 6.19
CA GLU A 30 -10.96 -7.08 7.07
C GLU A 30 -9.47 -6.83 6.82
N ALA A 31 -8.65 -7.88 6.78
CA ALA A 31 -7.22 -7.76 6.49
C ALA A 31 -6.98 -7.09 5.12
N ALA A 32 -7.77 -7.45 4.11
CA ALA A 32 -7.72 -6.83 2.79
C ALA A 32 -8.08 -5.33 2.81
N ALA A 33 -9.09 -4.93 3.58
CA ALA A 33 -9.45 -3.53 3.73
C ALA A 33 -8.30 -2.72 4.38
N ILE A 34 -7.71 -3.25 5.45
CA ILE A 34 -6.58 -2.62 6.15
C ILE A 34 -5.34 -2.52 5.24
N HIS A 35 -5.08 -3.56 4.43
CA HIS A 35 -4.02 -3.55 3.42
C HIS A 35 -4.18 -2.38 2.44
N ASN A 36 -5.40 -2.19 1.90
CA ASN A 36 -5.67 -1.10 0.97
C ASN A 36 -5.51 0.27 1.65
N GLU A 37 -5.99 0.44 2.88
CA GLU A 37 -5.79 1.69 3.64
C GLU A 37 -4.29 1.98 3.85
N ALA A 38 -3.47 0.97 4.14
CA ALA A 38 -2.02 1.14 4.25
C ALA A 38 -1.39 1.53 2.90
N HIS A 39 -1.87 0.95 1.80
CA HIS A 39 -1.42 1.27 0.45
C HIS A 39 -1.78 2.70 0.04
N GLU A 40 -3.01 3.17 0.32
CA GLU A 40 -3.43 4.55 0.07
C GLU A 40 -2.54 5.56 0.82
N ILE A 41 -2.13 5.25 2.06
CA ILE A 41 -1.19 6.10 2.81
C ILE A 41 0.18 6.09 2.13
N MET A 42 0.65 4.92 1.70
CA MET A 42 1.93 4.79 0.98
C MET A 42 1.94 5.63 -0.29
N GLU A 43 0.94 5.46 -1.17
CA GLU A 43 0.81 6.22 -2.42
C GLU A 43 0.78 7.74 -2.16
N SER A 44 0.16 8.15 -1.04
CA SER A 44 0.12 9.57 -0.66
C SER A 44 1.48 10.12 -0.22
N ILE A 45 2.38 9.32 0.36
CA ILE A 45 3.63 9.81 0.96
C ILE A 45 4.87 9.47 0.14
N GLU A 46 4.81 8.48 -0.74
CA GLU A 46 5.91 8.07 -1.62
C GLU A 46 6.54 9.25 -2.37
N PRO A 47 5.79 10.10 -3.14
CA PRO A 47 6.40 11.22 -3.86
C PRO A 47 7.06 12.24 -2.92
N GLU A 48 6.55 12.37 -1.69
CA GLU A 48 7.17 13.23 -0.69
C GLU A 48 8.48 12.63 -0.16
N VAL A 49 8.55 11.31 0.04
CA VAL A 49 9.76 10.58 0.43
C VAL A 49 10.83 10.66 -0.68
N GLU A 50 10.43 10.48 -1.93
CA GLU A 50 11.32 10.64 -3.10
C GLU A 50 11.90 12.06 -3.21
N SER A 51 11.11 13.07 -2.85
CA SER A 51 11.56 14.47 -2.87
C SER A 51 12.60 14.83 -1.80
N LEU A 52 12.84 13.96 -0.81
CA LEU A 52 13.71 14.28 0.33
C LEU A 52 15.17 14.51 -0.07
N ASP A 53 15.66 13.88 -1.13
CA ASP A 53 17.02 14.10 -1.64
C ASP A 53 17.25 15.56 -2.09
N SER A 54 16.21 16.16 -2.69
CA SER A 54 16.24 17.57 -3.07
C SER A 54 16.26 18.48 -1.83
N LEU A 55 15.50 18.13 -0.80
CA LEU A 55 15.46 18.88 0.46
C LEU A 55 16.79 18.79 1.21
N GLN A 56 17.40 17.60 1.26
CA GLN A 56 18.74 17.39 1.82
C GLN A 56 19.81 18.20 1.08
N SER A 57 19.75 18.25 -0.25
CA SER A 57 20.66 19.07 -1.07
C SER A 57 20.51 20.57 -0.76
N ALA A 58 19.27 21.05 -0.59
CA ALA A 58 19.01 22.43 -0.18
C ALA A 58 19.57 22.75 1.21
N LEU A 59 19.41 21.82 2.17
CA LEU A 59 19.98 21.95 3.51
C LEU A 59 21.51 22.02 3.47
N ALA A 60 22.17 21.14 2.71
CA ALA A 60 23.62 21.11 2.57
C ALA A 60 24.16 22.43 2.02
N ASN A 61 23.51 23.00 1.00
CA ASN A 61 23.88 24.29 0.43
C ASN A 61 23.77 25.43 1.44
N LYS A 62 22.69 25.47 2.24
CA LYS A 62 22.51 26.52 3.24
C LYS A 62 23.42 26.35 4.45
N GLN A 63 23.75 25.12 4.83
CA GLN A 63 24.63 24.80 5.95
C GLN A 63 26.03 25.43 5.79
N ILE A 64 26.54 25.57 4.55
CA ILE A 64 27.85 26.18 4.27
C ILE A 64 27.97 27.59 4.88
N ALA A 65 26.89 28.34 4.91
CA ALA A 65 26.84 29.70 5.45
C ALA A 65 26.32 29.76 6.90
N ALA A 66 25.93 28.63 7.49
CA ALA A 66 25.27 28.58 8.77
C ALA A 66 26.26 28.45 9.94
N LYS A 67 25.93 29.10 11.06
CA LYS A 67 26.69 28.97 12.32
C LYS A 67 26.28 27.74 13.13
N ASP A 68 25.03 27.31 13.00
CA ASP A 68 24.48 26.16 13.74
C ASP A 68 24.47 24.92 12.87
N THR A 69 25.63 24.27 12.74
CA THR A 69 25.77 23.06 11.92
C THR A 69 25.10 21.83 12.53
N ALA A 70 24.83 21.84 13.84
CA ALA A 70 24.21 20.73 14.55
C ALA A 70 22.73 20.60 14.20
N ALA A 71 22.00 21.72 14.09
CA ALA A 71 20.60 21.70 13.67
C ALA A 71 20.42 21.14 12.24
N PHE A 72 21.30 21.51 11.30
CA PHE A 72 21.30 20.96 9.94
C PHE A 72 21.61 19.46 9.93
N ALA A 73 22.63 19.01 10.67
CA ALA A 73 22.95 17.60 10.77
C ALA A 73 21.78 16.79 11.36
N SER A 74 21.09 17.31 12.38
CA SER A 74 19.91 16.69 12.96
C SER A 74 18.75 16.61 11.96
N ALA A 75 18.52 17.65 11.16
CA ALA A 75 17.46 17.64 10.16
C ALA A 75 17.77 16.63 9.04
N VAL A 76 19.00 16.58 8.55
CA VAL A 76 19.43 15.59 7.54
C VAL A 76 19.25 14.17 8.07
N ALA A 77 19.67 13.89 9.31
CA ALA A 77 19.50 12.58 9.93
C ALA A 77 18.02 12.17 10.10
N ALA A 78 17.12 13.12 10.38
CA ALA A 78 15.69 12.85 10.44
C ALA A 78 15.11 12.47 9.07
N LEU A 79 15.56 13.15 7.99
CA LEU A 79 15.16 12.81 6.62
C LEU A 79 15.70 11.42 6.21
N ASP A 80 16.96 11.11 6.50
CA ASP A 80 17.55 9.79 6.22
C ASP A 80 16.83 8.66 6.96
N LYS A 81 16.43 8.89 8.22
CA LYS A 81 15.64 7.94 8.99
C LYS A 81 14.32 7.64 8.30
N VAL A 82 13.59 8.67 7.85
CA VAL A 82 12.31 8.50 7.15
C VAL A 82 12.50 7.67 5.87
N LYS A 83 13.51 7.96 5.05
CA LYS A 83 13.82 7.16 3.84
C LYS A 83 14.11 5.69 4.18
N THR A 84 14.88 5.46 5.24
CA THR A 84 15.26 4.11 5.68
C THR A 84 14.05 3.33 6.18
N ASP A 85 13.19 3.97 6.99
CA ASP A 85 12.02 3.33 7.56
C ASP A 85 10.94 3.07 6.51
N PHE A 86 10.76 3.99 5.55
CA PHE A 86 9.87 3.79 4.41
C PHE A 86 10.30 2.58 3.58
N LYS A 87 11.58 2.49 3.22
CA LYS A 87 12.12 1.32 2.52
C LYS A 87 11.95 0.03 3.30
N ALA A 88 12.21 0.06 4.61
CA ALA A 88 12.01 -1.10 5.47
C ALA A 88 10.54 -1.51 5.54
N TRP A 89 9.60 -0.56 5.50
CA TRP A 89 8.17 -0.84 5.42
C TRP A 89 7.81 -1.54 4.10
N GLU A 90 8.30 -1.03 2.96
CA GLU A 90 8.08 -1.65 1.64
C GLU A 90 8.58 -3.10 1.61
N GLU A 91 9.79 -3.32 2.12
CA GLU A 91 10.40 -4.64 2.21
C GLU A 91 9.61 -5.60 3.12
N ASN A 92 8.79 -5.11 4.05
CA ASN A 92 8.00 -5.92 4.97
C ASN A 92 6.52 -6.03 4.59
N LEU A 93 6.11 -5.42 3.49
CA LEU A 93 4.75 -5.50 2.99
C LEU A 93 4.44 -6.95 2.54
N VAL A 94 3.40 -7.54 3.12
CA VAL A 94 2.89 -8.87 2.73
C VAL A 94 1.47 -8.76 2.18
N THR A 95 1.16 -9.57 1.16
CA THR A 95 -0.20 -9.68 0.62
C THR A 95 -1.15 -10.39 1.59
N VAL A 96 -2.45 -10.28 1.33
CA VAL A 96 -3.50 -11.05 2.00
C VAL A 96 -3.92 -12.20 1.07
N PRO A 97 -4.18 -13.43 1.58
CA PRO A 97 -4.65 -14.54 0.75
C PRO A 97 -5.91 -14.15 -0.04
N GLY A 98 -5.94 -14.45 -1.34
CA GLY A 98 -7.04 -14.09 -2.25
C GLY A 98 -6.97 -12.66 -2.80
N MET A 99 -5.89 -11.92 -2.50
CA MET A 99 -5.59 -10.59 -3.07
C MET A 99 -4.35 -10.62 -3.98
N GLU A 100 -3.87 -11.79 -4.40
CA GLU A 100 -2.60 -11.93 -5.14
C GLU A 100 -2.59 -11.18 -6.50
N HIS A 101 -3.75 -10.76 -7.02
CA HIS A 101 -3.88 -10.10 -8.32
C HIS A 101 -4.94 -8.96 -8.35
N LYS A 102 -5.02 -8.09 -7.34
CA LYS A 102 -5.92 -6.92 -7.37
C LYS A 102 -5.23 -5.56 -7.59
N HIS A 103 -4.02 -5.57 -8.13
CA HIS A 103 -3.40 -4.36 -8.70
C HIS A 103 -3.34 -4.53 -10.23
N GLU A 104 -4.51 -4.58 -10.88
CA GLU A 104 -4.56 -4.34 -12.33
C GLU A 104 -4.27 -2.86 -12.56
N HIS A 105 -2.98 -2.54 -12.65
CA HIS A 105 -2.54 -1.31 -13.29
C HIS A 105 -2.79 -1.45 -14.79
N GLU A 106 -4.01 -1.14 -15.25
CA GLU A 106 -4.22 -0.69 -16.63
C GLU A 106 -3.54 0.68 -16.80
N HIS A 107 -2.22 0.69 -16.91
CA HIS A 107 -1.47 1.82 -17.46
C HIS A 107 -1.17 1.52 -18.92
N GLU A 108 -2.19 1.61 -19.78
CA GLU A 108 -1.96 1.87 -21.21
C GLU A 108 -1.51 3.33 -21.37
N GLY A 109 -0.24 3.58 -21.07
CA GLY A 109 0.37 4.92 -21.15
C GLY A 109 1.85 4.81 -21.47
N HIS A 110 2.18 4.65 -22.75
CA HIS A 110 3.57 4.78 -23.22
C HIS A 110 4.03 6.24 -23.11
N GLY A 111 4.60 6.60 -21.96
CA GLY A 111 5.38 7.82 -21.75
C GLY A 111 6.81 7.45 -21.37
N GLU A 112 7.79 7.82 -22.21
CA GLU A 112 9.21 7.63 -21.90
C GLU A 112 9.59 8.51 -20.70
N GLY A 113 9.70 7.92 -19.51
CA GLY A 113 10.27 8.60 -18.33
C GLY A 113 9.72 8.21 -16.95
N GLU A 114 8.70 7.36 -16.84
CA GLU A 114 8.12 7.02 -15.54
C GLU A 114 8.87 5.83 -14.92
N HIS A 115 9.67 6.12 -13.88
CA HIS A 115 10.27 5.12 -13.01
C HIS A 115 9.17 4.51 -12.12
N HIS A 116 8.35 3.61 -12.67
CA HIS A 116 7.42 2.84 -11.84
C HIS A 116 8.21 1.85 -10.99
N HIS A 117 8.42 2.19 -9.72
CA HIS A 117 8.91 1.25 -8.73
C HIS A 117 7.83 0.19 -8.52
N HIS A 118 8.02 -1.01 -9.10
CA HIS A 118 7.18 -2.14 -8.76
C HIS A 118 7.48 -2.53 -7.31
N HIS A 119 6.62 -2.13 -6.37
CA HIS A 119 6.67 -2.64 -5.00
C HIS A 119 6.34 -4.14 -5.06
N GLU A 120 7.34 -5.00 -4.86
CA GLU A 120 7.12 -6.44 -4.83
C GLU A 120 6.59 -6.81 -3.44
N HIS A 121 5.27 -6.99 -3.33
CA HIS A 121 4.66 -7.42 -2.07
C HIS A 121 5.05 -8.87 -1.82
N LYS A 122 5.57 -9.16 -0.62
CA LYS A 122 5.87 -10.54 -0.21
C LYS A 122 4.58 -11.35 -0.19
N LYS A 123 4.68 -12.62 -0.56
CA LYS A 123 3.53 -13.54 -0.47
C LYS A 123 2.99 -13.60 0.96
N ALA A 124 1.67 -13.67 1.08
CA ALA A 124 0.95 -13.93 2.32
C ALA A 124 1.59 -15.11 3.12
N PRO A 125 1.92 -14.91 4.41
CA PRO A 125 2.42 -15.98 5.26
C PRO A 125 1.33 -17.02 5.55
N ASP A 126 1.72 -18.26 5.85
CA ASP A 126 0.79 -19.33 6.24
C ASP A 126 0.41 -19.19 7.73
N VAL A 127 -0.59 -18.35 8.00
CA VAL A 127 -1.09 -18.01 9.33
C VAL A 127 -2.62 -18.00 9.37
N THR A 128 -3.22 -17.90 10.55
CA THR A 128 -4.68 -17.85 10.64
C THR A 128 -5.24 -16.53 10.06
N PRO A 129 -6.51 -16.50 9.65
CA PRO A 129 -7.17 -15.27 9.21
C PRO A 129 -7.09 -14.12 10.23
N GLU A 130 -7.21 -14.40 11.52
CA GLU A 130 -7.05 -13.42 12.59
C GLU A 130 -5.61 -12.88 12.65
N GLN A 131 -4.62 -13.76 12.44
CA GLN A 131 -3.22 -13.34 12.40
C GLN A 131 -2.94 -12.45 11.18
N HIS A 132 -3.59 -12.69 10.04
CA HIS A 132 -3.51 -11.77 8.89
C HIS A 132 -4.04 -10.37 9.25
N VAL A 133 -5.15 -10.27 9.98
CA VAL A 133 -5.67 -8.98 10.45
C VAL A 133 -4.63 -8.25 11.30
N GLU A 134 -4.03 -8.91 12.28
CA GLU A 134 -3.04 -8.29 13.16
C GLU A 134 -1.75 -7.88 12.42
N ILE A 135 -1.31 -8.68 11.44
CA ILE A 135 -0.18 -8.32 10.56
C ILE A 135 -0.49 -7.05 9.77
N GLN A 136 -1.67 -6.98 9.13
CA GLN A 136 -2.04 -5.80 8.34
C GLN A 136 -2.23 -4.56 9.22
N LYS A 137 -2.75 -4.70 10.45
CA LYS A 137 -2.81 -3.59 11.43
C LYS A 137 -1.43 -3.03 11.77
N GLU A 138 -0.44 -3.90 12.01
CA GLU A 138 0.91 -3.45 12.33
C GLU A 138 1.58 -2.80 11.12
N ILE A 139 1.39 -3.35 9.91
CA ILE A 139 1.85 -2.72 8.65
C ILE A 139 1.24 -1.32 8.49
N LYS A 140 -0.07 -1.18 8.68
CA LYS A 140 -0.75 0.11 8.58
C LYS A 140 -0.23 1.11 9.62
N LYS A 141 -0.11 0.68 10.88
CA LYS A 141 0.40 1.52 11.96
C LYS A 141 1.82 2.01 11.67
N ASN A 142 2.67 1.15 11.07
CA ASN A 142 4.03 1.53 10.71
C ASN A 142 4.05 2.63 9.63
N ILE A 143 3.20 2.54 8.60
CA ILE A 143 3.13 3.60 7.57
C ILE A 143 2.52 4.91 8.11
N GLU A 144 1.55 4.83 9.02
CA GLU A 144 1.01 6.01 9.73
C GLU A 144 2.08 6.71 10.58
N GLN A 145 2.94 5.94 11.23
CA GLN A 145 4.08 6.47 11.98
C GLN A 145 5.08 7.14 11.04
N ILE A 146 5.44 6.50 9.93
CA ILE A 146 6.34 7.07 8.92
C ILE A 146 5.77 8.37 8.34
N GLN A 147 4.48 8.43 8.04
CA GLN A 147 3.82 9.66 7.58
C GLN A 147 3.96 10.78 8.63
N THR A 148 3.82 10.47 9.92
CA THR A 148 3.97 11.45 10.99
C THR A 148 5.40 11.96 11.10
N GLU A 149 6.38 11.05 11.02
CA GLU A 149 7.80 11.37 11.05
C GLU A 149 8.24 12.18 9.83
N LEU A 150 7.72 11.86 8.64
CA LEU A 150 7.93 12.62 7.41
C LEU A 150 7.49 14.08 7.57
N LYS A 151 6.27 14.31 8.07
CA LYS A 151 5.73 15.65 8.33
C LYS A 151 6.62 16.43 9.30
N ALA A 152 7.07 15.78 10.38
CA ALA A 152 7.94 16.39 11.38
C ALA A 152 9.32 16.74 10.81
N ALA A 153 9.95 15.81 10.09
CA ALA A 153 11.27 15.98 9.51
C ALA A 153 11.28 17.07 8.42
N LYS A 154 10.25 17.11 7.56
CA LYS A 154 10.07 18.19 6.58
C LYS A 154 9.89 19.55 7.25
N THR A 155 9.04 19.63 8.28
CA THR A 155 8.84 20.88 9.03
C THR A 155 10.14 21.40 9.64
N GLN A 156 10.93 20.50 10.24
CA GLN A 156 12.25 20.85 10.81
C GLN A 156 13.21 21.35 9.72
N ALA A 157 13.32 20.64 8.60
CA ALA A 157 14.18 21.00 7.48
C ALA A 157 13.79 22.35 6.87
N GLU A 158 12.51 22.56 6.57
CA GLU A 158 11.98 23.80 6.00
C GLU A 158 12.19 25.00 6.92
N ALA A 159 12.10 24.82 8.25
CA ALA A 159 12.38 25.88 9.21
C ALA A 159 13.84 26.35 9.13
N LEU A 160 14.78 25.45 8.85
CA LEU A 160 16.19 25.80 8.66
C LEU A 160 16.45 26.46 7.30
N LEU A 161 15.59 26.24 6.30
CA LEU A 161 15.72 26.84 4.97
C LEU A 161 15.15 28.26 4.85
N LYS A 162 14.31 28.70 5.78
CA LYS A 162 13.85 30.09 5.91
C LYS A 162 14.97 31.04 6.33
#